data_AF-A0A9P8P9Z0-F1
#
_entry.id   AF-A0A9P8P9Z0-F1
#
_cell.length_a   1.000
_cell.length_b   1.000
_cell.length_c   1.000
_cell.angle_alpha   90.00
_cell.angle_beta   90.00
_cell.angle_gamma   90.00
#
_symmetry.space_group_name_H-M   'P 1'
#
loop_
_entity.id
_entity.type
_entity.pdbx_description
1 polymer ?
#
loop_
_entity_poly.entity_id
_entity_poly.type
_entity_poly.pdbx_seq_one_letter_code
_entity_poly.pdbx_strand_id
1 'polypeptide(L)'
;MVQFVSDKTRARAKQGLDALLSKHLPGSESGDVKKEGAAAIAHAKREMNVLGAHRQAVGRERAKVGKRNNKAIRKSKALEDRVNKVARLQAGDSKEVEAAVAENVRRIKSWENTNSKEISELESKIMRMRNTEAARRKKVRLSKVKKDQFQKKIKKGLISVPGLTPGLAPVGESDSSDEEDVDLDQLREMDDYDEYN
;
A
#
# COMPACT_ATOMS: atom_id res chain seq x y z
N MET A 1 -16.81 -39.06 -55.99
CA MET A 1 -17.55 -37.79 -56.10
C MET A 1 -16.98 -36.85 -55.03
N VAL A 2 -16.41 -35.69 -55.41
CA VAL A 2 -15.78 -34.77 -54.43
C VAL A 2 -16.90 -34.07 -53.65
N GLN A 3 -16.99 -34.31 -52.34
CA GLN A 3 -17.95 -33.65 -51.47
C GLN A 3 -17.37 -32.31 -50.97
N PHE A 4 -18.03 -31.21 -51.32
CA PHE A 4 -17.68 -29.88 -50.82
C PHE A 4 -18.41 -29.63 -49.50
N VAL A 5 -17.68 -29.11 -48.50
CA VAL A 5 -18.19 -28.83 -47.15
C VAL A 5 -19.23 -27.69 -47.14
N SER A 6 -19.22 -26.79 -48.14
CA SER A 6 -20.24 -25.74 -48.28
C SER A 6 -20.36 -25.24 -49.72
N ASP A 7 -21.49 -24.60 -50.05
CA ASP A 7 -21.69 -23.98 -51.37
C ASP A 7 -20.69 -22.84 -51.66
N LYS A 8 -20.23 -22.15 -50.61
CA LYS A 8 -19.18 -21.12 -50.74
C LYS A 8 -17.85 -21.71 -51.15
N THR A 9 -17.46 -22.87 -50.59
CA THR A 9 -16.24 -23.58 -50.99
C THR A 9 -16.37 -24.15 -52.40
N ARG A 10 -17.55 -24.63 -52.78
CA ARG A 10 -17.85 -25.08 -54.15
C ARG A 10 -17.74 -23.94 -55.16
N ALA A 11 -18.31 -22.77 -54.87
CA ALA A 11 -18.27 -21.60 -55.75
C ALA A 11 -16.83 -21.10 -55.97
N ARG A 12 -16.01 -21.03 -54.91
CA ARG A 12 -14.59 -20.67 -55.02
C ARG A 12 -13.79 -21.69 -55.82
N ALA A 13 -14.05 -22.99 -55.63
CA ALA A 13 -13.40 -24.03 -56.40
C ALA A 13 -13.75 -23.95 -57.89
N LYS A 14 -15.03 -23.68 -58.22
CA LYS A 14 -15.48 -23.44 -59.60
C LYS A 14 -14.78 -22.21 -60.21
N GLN A 15 -14.78 -21.09 -59.50
CA GLN A 15 -14.12 -19.86 -59.97
C GLN A 15 -12.61 -20.04 -60.20
N GLY A 16 -11.93 -20.77 -59.31
CA GLY A 16 -10.51 -21.09 -59.49
C GLY A 16 -10.25 -22.03 -60.66
N LEU A 17 -11.15 -22.99 -60.89
CA LEU A 17 -11.09 -23.91 -62.03
C LEU A 17 -11.35 -23.18 -63.36
N ASP A 18 -12.35 -22.28 -63.40
CA ASP A 18 -12.66 -21.45 -64.57
C ASP A 18 -11.49 -20.53 -64.91
N ALA A 19 -10.81 -19.94 -63.92
CA ALA A 19 -9.62 -19.10 -64.12
C ALA A 19 -8.38 -19.88 -64.58
N LEU A 20 -8.25 -21.15 -64.18
CA LEU A 20 -7.18 -22.04 -64.67
C LEU A 20 -7.47 -22.50 -66.09
N LEU A 21 -8.71 -22.88 -66.38
CA LEU A 21 -9.16 -23.25 -67.71
C LEU A 21 -9.00 -22.08 -68.68
N SER A 22 -9.37 -20.86 -68.28
CA SER A 22 -9.21 -19.67 -69.11
C SER A 22 -7.75 -19.31 -69.42
N LYS A 23 -6.80 -19.79 -68.62
CA LYS A 23 -5.36 -19.55 -68.81
C LYS A 23 -4.69 -20.62 -69.68
N HIS A 24 -5.27 -21.82 -69.74
CA HIS A 24 -4.67 -22.98 -70.41
C HIS A 24 -5.41 -23.41 -71.68
N LEU A 25 -6.60 -22.86 -71.97
CA LEU A 25 -7.28 -23.03 -73.24
C LEU A 25 -6.75 -21.97 -74.25
N PRO A 26 -6.06 -22.39 -75.32
CA PRO A 26 -5.65 -21.46 -76.37
C PRO A 26 -6.91 -20.84 -77.00
N GLY A 27 -7.02 -19.51 -76.95
CA GLY A 27 -8.16 -18.75 -77.51
C GLY A 27 -9.19 -18.24 -76.49
N SER A 28 -9.06 -18.51 -75.19
CA SER A 28 -9.92 -17.91 -74.15
C SER A 28 -9.42 -16.60 -73.56
N GLU A 29 -8.36 -16.01 -74.14
CA GLU A 29 -8.02 -14.61 -73.90
C GLU A 29 -9.16 -13.76 -74.47
N SER A 30 -10.14 -13.44 -73.62
CA SER A 30 -11.08 -12.35 -73.87
C SER A 30 -10.22 -11.12 -74.09
N GLY A 31 -10.07 -10.70 -75.35
CA GLY A 31 -9.01 -9.79 -75.79
C GLY A 31 -8.77 -8.65 -74.82
N ASP A 32 -7.62 -8.69 -74.14
CA ASP A 32 -7.06 -7.51 -73.51
C ASP A 32 -6.78 -6.54 -74.65
N VAL A 33 -7.73 -5.63 -74.88
CA VAL A 33 -7.51 -4.44 -75.70
C VAL A 33 -6.31 -3.74 -75.08
N LYS A 34 -5.14 -3.90 -75.71
CA LYS A 34 -3.93 -3.17 -75.37
C LYS A 34 -4.28 -1.69 -75.46
N LYS A 35 -4.61 -1.09 -74.31
CA LYS A 35 -4.86 0.36 -74.20
C LYS A 35 -3.50 1.04 -74.27
N GLU A 36 -2.89 1.08 -75.44
CA GLU A 36 -1.62 1.77 -75.63
C GLU A 36 -1.80 3.27 -75.37
N GLY A 37 -0.93 3.84 -74.53
CA GLY A 37 -0.94 5.27 -74.18
C GLY A 37 -0.92 5.58 -72.68
N ALA A 38 -1.01 6.88 -72.35
CA ALA A 38 -0.89 7.41 -70.99
C ALA A 38 -1.87 6.77 -69.97
N ALA A 39 -3.01 6.25 -70.44
CA ALA A 39 -4.00 5.56 -69.61
C ALA A 39 -3.52 4.20 -69.09
N ALA A 40 -2.82 3.38 -69.90
CA ALA A 40 -2.24 2.12 -69.41
C ALA A 40 -1.08 2.36 -68.44
N ILE A 41 -0.26 3.39 -68.69
CA ILE A 41 0.80 3.80 -67.76
C ILE A 41 0.21 4.24 -66.42
N ALA A 42 -0.92 4.97 -66.43
CA ALA A 42 -1.64 5.35 -65.22
C ALA A 42 -2.25 4.13 -64.49
N HIS A 43 -2.80 3.16 -65.22
CA HIS A 43 -3.33 1.92 -64.63
C HIS A 43 -2.23 1.08 -63.97
N ALA A 44 -1.11 0.87 -64.67
CA ALA A 44 0.05 0.16 -64.13
C ALA A 44 0.63 0.86 -62.89
N LYS A 45 0.69 2.21 -62.87
CA LYS A 45 1.10 2.96 -61.68
C LYS A 45 0.13 2.78 -60.50
N ARG A 46 -1.19 2.77 -60.75
CA ARG A 46 -2.20 2.50 -59.71
C ARG A 46 -2.06 1.09 -59.15
N GLU A 47 -1.88 0.10 -60.01
CA GLU A 47 -1.68 -1.29 -59.60
C GLU A 47 -0.39 -1.47 -58.79
N MET A 48 0.71 -0.85 -59.20
CA MET A 48 1.97 -0.86 -58.44
C MET A 48 1.82 -0.18 -57.07
N ASN A 49 1.05 0.91 -56.97
CA ASN A 49 0.74 1.55 -55.70
C ASN A 49 -0.12 0.67 -54.80
N VAL A 50 -1.13 -0.02 -55.36
CA VAL A 50 -1.98 -0.98 -54.62
C VAL A 50 -1.15 -2.16 -54.12
N LEU A 51 -0.26 -2.72 -54.95
CA LEU A 51 0.66 -3.78 -54.55
C LEU A 51 1.64 -3.33 -53.46
N GLY A 52 2.16 -2.10 -53.57
CA GLY A 52 3.00 -1.47 -52.55
C GLY A 52 2.28 -1.32 -51.21
N ALA A 53 1.06 -0.79 -51.22
CA ALA A 53 0.21 -0.65 -50.04
C ALA A 53 -0.16 -2.02 -49.43
N HIS A 54 -0.48 -3.01 -50.27
CA HIS A 54 -0.78 -4.37 -49.82
C HIS A 54 0.44 -5.04 -49.18
N ARG A 55 1.62 -4.89 -49.76
CA ARG A 55 2.88 -5.40 -49.19
C ARG A 55 3.17 -4.78 -47.82
N GLN A 56 2.96 -3.47 -47.67
CA GLN A 56 3.10 -2.80 -46.38
C GLN A 56 2.07 -3.28 -45.35
N ALA A 57 0.81 -3.45 -45.75
CA ALA A 57 -0.24 -3.96 -44.87
C ALA A 57 0.04 -5.40 -44.40
N VAL A 58 0.47 -6.29 -45.30
CA VAL A 58 0.89 -7.66 -44.99
C VAL A 58 2.11 -7.65 -44.05
N GLY A 59 3.08 -6.76 -44.27
CA GLY A 59 4.22 -6.58 -43.38
C GLY A 59 3.81 -6.17 -41.97
N ARG A 60 2.87 -5.22 -41.84
CA ARG A 60 2.32 -4.78 -40.53
C ARG A 60 1.57 -5.91 -39.82
N GLU A 61 0.73 -6.66 -40.53
CA GLU A 61 0.02 -7.81 -39.94
C GLU A 61 0.97 -8.92 -39.50
N ARG A 62 1.96 -9.28 -40.32
CA ARG A 62 3.01 -10.24 -39.92
C ARG A 62 3.76 -9.77 -38.68
N ALA A 63 4.12 -8.48 -38.59
CA ALA A 63 4.77 -7.92 -37.41
C ALA A 63 3.88 -7.99 -36.16
N LYS A 64 2.57 -7.72 -36.27
CA LYS A 64 1.62 -7.85 -35.15
C LYS A 64 1.51 -9.30 -34.69
N VAL A 65 1.37 -10.25 -35.62
CA VAL A 65 1.33 -11.68 -35.31
C VAL A 65 2.63 -12.13 -34.65
N GLY A 66 3.79 -11.71 -35.18
CA GLY A 66 5.09 -12.00 -34.59
C GLY A 66 5.22 -11.46 -33.16
N LYS A 67 4.77 -10.23 -32.90
CA LYS A 67 4.74 -9.65 -31.54
C LYS A 67 3.85 -10.44 -30.58
N ARG A 68 2.65 -10.85 -31.03
CA ARG A 68 1.73 -11.67 -30.24
C ARG A 68 2.31 -13.04 -29.92
N ASN A 69 2.91 -13.69 -30.92
CA ASN A 69 3.54 -14.99 -30.75
C ASN A 69 4.75 -14.90 -29.81
N ASN A 70 5.64 -13.92 -30.01
CA ASN A 70 6.78 -13.71 -29.11
C ASN A 70 6.35 -13.41 -27.67
N LYS A 71 5.25 -12.65 -27.48
CA LYS A 71 4.68 -12.41 -26.16
C LYS A 71 4.16 -13.71 -25.54
N ALA A 72 3.50 -14.57 -26.31
CA ALA A 72 3.03 -15.87 -25.84
C ALA A 72 4.21 -16.79 -25.44
N ILE A 73 5.24 -16.88 -26.28
CA ILE A 73 6.45 -17.66 -26.01
C ILE A 73 7.17 -17.17 -24.74
N ARG A 74 7.29 -15.86 -24.55
CA ARG A 74 7.90 -15.31 -23.32
C ARG A 74 7.09 -15.67 -22.08
N LYS A 75 5.76 -15.65 -22.18
CA LYS A 75 4.87 -16.04 -21.07
C LYS A 75 4.98 -17.54 -20.77
N SER A 76 5.02 -18.40 -21.79
CA SER A 76 5.16 -19.84 -21.57
C SER A 76 6.49 -20.18 -20.92
N LYS A 77 7.60 -19.62 -21.42
CA LYS A 77 8.93 -19.78 -20.80
C LYS A 77 8.96 -19.31 -19.35
N ALA A 78 8.41 -18.14 -19.06
CA ALA A 78 8.33 -17.65 -17.68
C ALA A 78 7.48 -18.54 -16.78
N LEU A 79 6.47 -19.22 -17.32
CA LEU A 79 5.67 -20.19 -16.57
C LEU A 79 6.43 -21.50 -16.35
N GLU A 80 7.11 -22.01 -17.38
CA GLU A 80 7.99 -23.18 -17.28
C GLU A 80 9.09 -22.95 -16.24
N ASP A 81 9.74 -21.78 -16.25
CA ASP A 81 10.75 -21.42 -15.26
C ASP A 81 10.19 -21.42 -13.84
N ARG A 82 8.95 -20.92 -13.65
CA ARG A 82 8.28 -20.94 -12.34
C ARG A 82 7.96 -22.36 -11.91
N VAL A 83 7.44 -23.21 -12.80
CA VAL A 83 7.14 -24.61 -12.52
C VAL A 83 8.42 -25.36 -12.14
N ASN A 84 9.50 -25.16 -12.90
CA ASN A 84 10.80 -25.75 -12.61
C ASN A 84 11.35 -25.28 -11.26
N LYS A 85 11.22 -23.98 -10.93
CA LYS A 85 11.63 -23.46 -9.63
C LYS A 85 10.83 -24.11 -8.49
N VAL A 86 9.51 -24.23 -8.62
CA VAL A 86 8.67 -24.90 -7.61
C VAL A 86 9.04 -26.37 -7.48
N ALA A 87 9.27 -27.08 -8.59
CA ALA A 87 9.68 -28.48 -8.57
C ALA A 87 11.03 -28.67 -7.86
N ARG A 88 12.01 -27.79 -8.09
CA ARG A 88 13.31 -27.81 -7.39
C ARG A 88 13.18 -27.53 -5.89
N LEU A 89 12.33 -26.58 -5.52
CA LEU A 89 12.02 -26.29 -4.12
C LEU A 89 11.35 -27.48 -3.43
N GLN A 90 10.42 -28.15 -4.11
CA GLN A 90 9.76 -29.36 -3.61
C GLN A 90 10.72 -30.56 -3.51
N ALA A 91 11.66 -30.67 -4.46
CA ALA A 91 12.71 -31.69 -4.43
C ALA A 91 13.74 -31.44 -3.32
N GLY A 92 13.70 -30.29 -2.64
CA GLY A 92 14.59 -29.96 -1.54
C GLY A 92 16.01 -29.58 -1.98
N ASP A 93 16.17 -29.02 -3.18
CA ASP A 93 17.46 -28.48 -3.62
C ASP A 93 17.89 -27.35 -2.66
N SER A 94 18.94 -27.63 -1.86
CA SER A 94 19.37 -26.77 -0.77
C SER A 94 19.71 -25.35 -1.23
N LYS A 95 20.25 -25.20 -2.44
CA LYS A 95 20.63 -23.89 -3.00
C LYS A 95 19.42 -23.03 -3.32
N GLU A 96 18.39 -23.60 -3.94
CA GLU A 96 17.18 -22.87 -4.31
C GLU A 96 16.35 -22.53 -3.06
N VAL A 97 16.31 -23.45 -2.08
CA VAL A 97 15.66 -23.22 -0.78
C VAL A 97 16.36 -22.11 -0.01
N GLU A 98 17.69 -22.15 0.11
CA GLU A 98 18.48 -21.11 0.79
C GLU A 98 18.29 -19.74 0.11
N ALA A 99 18.31 -19.69 -1.22
CA ALA A 99 18.04 -18.47 -1.97
C ALA A 99 16.64 -17.91 -1.70
N ALA A 100 15.61 -18.78 -1.68
CA ALA A 100 14.24 -18.38 -1.37
C ALA A 100 14.09 -17.88 0.08
N VAL A 101 14.74 -18.53 1.04
CA VAL A 101 14.77 -18.11 2.45
C VAL A 101 15.48 -16.77 2.58
N ALA A 102 16.65 -16.59 1.96
CA ALA A 102 17.40 -15.33 1.99
C ALA A 102 16.60 -14.17 1.38
N GLU A 103 15.90 -14.41 0.26
CA GLU A 103 15.02 -13.41 -0.36
C GLU A 103 13.86 -13.03 0.57
N ASN A 104 13.22 -14.01 1.20
CA ASN A 104 12.12 -13.78 2.13
C ASN A 104 12.58 -13.03 3.39
N VAL A 105 13.71 -13.42 3.98
CA VAL A 105 14.32 -12.73 5.12
C VAL A 105 14.63 -11.28 4.75
N ARG A 106 15.20 -11.03 3.57
CA ARG A 106 15.46 -9.66 3.10
C ARG A 106 14.17 -8.85 2.96
N ARG A 107 13.11 -9.42 2.41
CA ARG A 107 11.80 -8.75 2.29
C ARG A 107 11.21 -8.40 3.66
N ILE A 108 11.26 -9.32 4.62
CA ILE A 108 10.77 -9.08 5.99
C ILE A 108 11.60 -7.98 6.66
N LYS A 109 12.94 -8.10 6.61
CA LYS A 109 13.84 -7.09 7.17
C LYS A 109 13.71 -5.73 6.50
N SER A 110 13.31 -5.66 5.23
CA SER A 110 13.07 -4.37 4.56
C SER A 110 11.87 -3.62 5.11
N TRP A 111 10.96 -4.30 5.82
CA TRP A 111 9.84 -3.69 6.52
C TRP A 111 10.16 -3.40 7.99
N GLU A 112 11.28 -3.88 8.52
CA GLU A 112 11.71 -3.48 9.86
C GLU A 112 12.04 -1.99 9.85
N ASN A 113 11.44 -1.26 10.80
CA ASN A 113 11.62 0.16 10.93
C ASN A 113 13.10 0.49 11.15
N THR A 114 13.68 1.33 10.28
CA THR A 114 15.03 1.88 10.43
C THR A 114 15.22 2.63 11.76
N ASN A 115 14.12 3.07 12.36
CA ASN A 115 14.09 3.83 13.61
C ASN A 115 13.73 2.96 14.84
N SER A 116 13.97 1.64 14.78
CA SER A 116 13.69 0.73 15.90
C SER A 116 14.32 1.17 17.23
N LYS A 117 15.49 1.80 17.18
CA LYS A 117 16.17 2.39 18.36
C LYS A 117 15.40 3.57 18.95
N GLU A 118 14.99 4.52 18.12
CA GLU A 118 14.23 5.70 18.55
C GLU A 118 12.87 5.30 19.12
N ILE A 119 12.19 4.34 18.48
CA ILE A 119 10.93 3.78 18.99
C ILE A 119 11.14 3.15 20.37
N SER A 120 12.18 2.33 20.54
CA SER A 120 12.51 1.71 21.82
C SER A 120 12.86 2.72 22.92
N GLU A 121 13.56 3.80 22.58
CA GLU A 121 13.86 4.90 23.49
C GLU A 121 12.59 5.65 23.92
N LEU A 122 11.68 5.93 22.98
CA LEU A 122 10.39 6.56 23.25
C LEU A 122 9.49 5.68 24.12
N GLU A 123 9.40 4.38 23.81
CA GLU A 123 8.66 3.40 24.63
C GLU A 123 9.21 3.37 26.06
N SER A 124 10.54 3.33 26.20
CA SER A 124 11.21 3.36 27.50
C SER A 124 10.91 4.66 28.26
N LYS A 125 10.91 5.81 27.58
CA LYS A 125 10.58 7.11 28.16
C LYS A 125 9.13 7.17 28.64
N ILE A 126 8.17 6.70 27.83
CA ILE A 126 6.75 6.64 28.19
C ILE A 126 6.55 5.76 29.42
N MET A 127 7.18 4.58 29.46
CA MET A 127 7.09 3.66 30.60
C MET A 127 7.66 4.28 31.88
N ARG A 128 8.79 4.99 31.79
CA ARG A 128 9.34 5.72 32.93
C ARG A 128 8.39 6.82 33.42
N MET A 129 7.84 7.63 32.52
CA MET A 129 6.90 8.70 32.88
C MET A 129 5.65 8.15 33.59
N ARG A 130 5.09 7.05 33.09
CA ARG A 130 3.94 6.40 33.71
C ARG A 130 4.25 5.91 35.13
N ASN A 131 5.45 5.36 35.34
CA ASN A 131 5.87 4.85 36.64
C ASN A 131 6.19 5.97 37.64
N THR A 132 6.83 7.05 37.21
CA THR A 132 7.13 8.20 38.08
C THR A 132 5.84 8.91 38.51
N GLU A 133 4.88 9.06 37.61
CA GLU A 133 3.58 9.64 37.92
C GLU A 133 2.81 8.79 38.94
N ALA A 134 2.78 7.47 38.74
CA ALA A 134 2.16 6.54 39.69
C ALA A 134 2.83 6.59 41.07
N ALA A 135 4.15 6.69 41.13
CA ALA A 135 4.90 6.82 42.38
C ALA A 135 4.61 8.16 43.09
N ARG A 136 4.55 9.27 42.34
CA ARG A 136 4.20 10.60 42.87
C ARG A 136 2.80 10.59 43.47
N ARG A 137 1.80 10.05 42.76
CA ARG A 137 0.42 9.92 43.26
C ARG A 137 0.34 9.09 44.54
N LYS A 138 1.08 7.97 44.61
CA LYS A 138 1.17 7.14 45.84
C LYS A 138 1.77 7.93 47.00
N LYS A 139 2.86 8.69 46.79
CA LYS A 139 3.51 9.50 47.82
C LYS A 139 2.57 10.58 48.39
N VAL A 140 1.83 11.27 47.53
CA VAL A 140 0.84 12.29 47.95
C VAL A 140 -0.31 11.66 48.75
N ARG A 141 -0.83 10.52 48.29
CA ARG A 141 -1.88 9.81 49.04
C ARG A 141 -1.39 9.36 50.42
N LEU A 142 -0.18 8.83 50.51
CA LEU A 142 0.44 8.43 51.78
C LEU A 142 0.63 9.61 52.73
N SER A 143 1.08 10.78 52.23
CA SER A 143 1.27 11.95 53.07
C SER A 143 -0.07 12.50 53.60
N LYS A 144 -1.12 12.50 52.77
CA LYS A 144 -2.48 12.89 53.19
C LYS A 144 -3.01 11.96 54.27
N VAL A 145 -2.91 10.64 54.07
CA VAL A 145 -3.33 9.65 55.07
C VAL A 145 -2.57 9.82 56.39
N LYS A 146 -1.25 10.10 56.35
CA LYS A 146 -0.46 10.37 57.56
C LYS A 146 -0.92 11.64 58.27
N LYS A 147 -1.19 12.73 57.54
CA LYS A 147 -1.73 13.97 58.11
C LYS A 147 -3.10 13.75 58.76
N ASP A 148 -4.00 13.04 58.09
CA ASP A 148 -5.34 12.74 58.60
C ASP A 148 -5.26 11.85 59.86
N GLN A 149 -4.36 10.86 59.87
CA GLN A 149 -4.10 10.02 61.05
C GLN A 149 -3.54 10.84 62.21
N PHE A 150 -2.61 11.76 61.93
CA PHE A 150 -2.05 12.66 62.94
C PHE A 150 -3.12 13.58 63.54
N GLN A 151 -3.92 14.25 62.71
CA GLN A 151 -5.04 15.08 63.16
C GLN A 151 -6.07 14.29 63.98
N LYS A 152 -6.40 13.06 63.57
CA LYS A 152 -7.28 12.18 64.35
C LYS A 152 -6.70 11.83 65.71
N LYS A 153 -5.38 11.62 65.82
CA LYS A 153 -4.72 11.35 67.11
C LYS A 153 -4.68 12.58 68.01
N ILE A 154 -4.49 13.78 67.46
CA ILE A 154 -4.60 15.04 68.20
C ILE A 154 -6.02 15.23 68.72
N LYS A 155 -7.04 15.11 67.86
CA LYS A 155 -8.46 15.26 68.24
C LYS A 155 -8.90 14.26 69.32
N LYS A 156 -8.33 13.05 69.30
CA LYS A 156 -8.58 12.03 70.33
C LYS A 156 -7.75 12.22 71.60
N GLY A 157 -6.83 13.20 71.63
CA GLY A 157 -5.96 13.47 72.78
C GLY A 157 -4.83 12.47 72.99
N LEU A 158 -4.51 11.61 72.01
CA LEU A 158 -3.41 10.63 72.13
C LEU A 158 -2.03 11.26 71.91
N ILE A 159 -1.96 12.43 71.27
CA ILE A 159 -0.70 13.15 71.00
C ILE A 159 -0.90 14.60 71.43
N SER A 160 -0.07 15.07 72.37
CA SER A 160 0.02 16.48 72.74
C SER A 160 0.95 17.21 71.77
N VAL A 161 0.44 18.26 71.11
CA VAL A 161 1.27 19.14 70.28
C VAL A 161 1.79 20.26 71.17
N PRO A 162 3.11 20.50 71.26
CA PRO A 162 3.66 21.59 72.05
C PRO A 162 3.10 22.94 71.56
N GLY A 163 2.58 23.75 72.48
CA GLY A 163 1.93 25.04 72.18
C GLY A 163 0.43 24.98 71.94
N LEU A 164 -0.16 23.79 71.74
CA LEU A 164 -1.61 23.58 71.73
C LEU A 164 -1.99 22.98 73.09
N THR A 165 -2.45 23.82 74.02
CA THR A 165 -2.64 23.43 75.42
C THR A 165 -3.70 22.32 75.56
N PRO A 166 -3.32 21.11 76.02
CA PRO A 166 -4.30 20.10 76.38
C PRO A 166 -5.06 20.62 77.61
N GLY A 167 -6.28 21.13 77.39
CA GLY A 167 -7.08 21.79 78.43
C GLY A 167 -7.47 23.23 78.12
N LEU A 168 -7.16 23.76 76.93
CA LEU A 168 -7.89 24.95 76.46
C LEU A 168 -9.37 24.57 76.33
N ALA A 169 -10.25 25.31 77.01
CA ALA A 169 -11.68 25.07 76.94
C ALA A 169 -12.15 25.21 75.48
N PRO A 170 -13.04 24.33 74.98
CA PRO A 170 -13.70 24.56 73.71
C PRO A 170 -14.51 25.84 73.84
N VAL A 171 -14.00 26.94 73.29
CA VAL A 171 -14.73 28.20 73.18
C VAL A 171 -15.88 27.95 72.21
N GLY A 172 -17.11 28.08 72.71
CA GLY A 172 -18.32 27.96 71.88
C GLY A 172 -18.49 29.21 71.02
N GLU A 173 -19.14 29.07 69.86
CA GLU A 173 -19.46 30.20 68.97
C GLU A 173 -20.29 31.30 69.68
N SER A 174 -20.89 31.00 70.83
CA SER A 174 -21.62 31.94 71.69
C SER A 174 -20.74 32.82 72.58
N ASP A 175 -19.42 32.62 72.64
CA ASP A 175 -18.47 33.39 73.48
C ASP A 175 -17.61 34.37 72.64
N SER A 176 -17.87 34.46 71.33
CA SER A 176 -17.16 35.32 70.37
C SER A 176 -18.10 36.35 69.73
N SER A 177 -18.88 37.05 70.55
CA SER A 177 -19.56 38.27 70.11
C SER A 177 -18.80 39.48 70.66
N ASP A 178 -17.71 39.84 69.98
CA ASP A 178 -17.29 41.24 69.90
C ASP A 178 -16.71 41.49 68.50
N GLU A 179 -17.16 42.59 67.92
CA GLU A 179 -17.15 42.96 66.51
C GLU A 179 -15.74 43.28 65.97
N GLU A 180 -15.46 42.90 64.71
CA GLU A 180 -14.75 43.72 63.71
C GLU A 180 -14.66 42.93 62.38
N ASP A 181 -15.65 43.16 61.51
CA ASP A 181 -15.63 42.75 60.10
C ASP A 181 -14.50 43.50 59.38
N VAL A 182 -13.44 42.77 58.97
CA VAL A 182 -12.42 43.28 58.07
C VAL A 182 -12.58 42.59 56.72
N ASP A 183 -13.11 43.36 55.76
CA ASP A 183 -13.40 42.96 54.39
C ASP A 183 -12.21 42.24 53.73
N LEU A 184 -12.39 40.95 53.50
CA LEU A 184 -11.41 40.01 52.93
C LEU A 184 -11.37 40.06 51.39
N ASP A 185 -11.61 41.23 50.79
CA ASP A 185 -11.72 41.41 49.33
C ASP A 185 -10.45 41.98 48.67
N GLN A 186 -9.32 42.07 49.39
CA GLN A 186 -8.10 42.72 48.88
C GLN A 186 -6.79 41.91 48.84
N LEU A 187 -6.77 40.61 49.15
CA LEU A 187 -5.49 39.90 49.30
C LEU A 187 -5.35 38.54 48.63
N ARG A 188 -5.99 38.31 47.46
CA ARG A 188 -5.73 37.06 46.73
C ARG A 188 -5.93 37.14 45.21
N GLU A 189 -5.31 38.13 44.58
CA GLU A 189 -5.15 38.13 43.12
C GLU A 189 -3.80 38.74 42.73
N MET A 190 -2.70 38.13 43.20
CA MET A 190 -1.35 38.35 42.69
C MET A 190 -0.52 37.18 43.22
N ASP A 191 -0.26 36.17 42.38
CA ASP A 191 0.97 35.33 42.41
C ASP A 191 0.92 34.20 41.36
N ASP A 192 0.49 34.53 40.14
CA ASP A 192 0.65 33.64 38.97
C ASP A 192 1.55 34.33 37.94
N TYR A 193 2.77 34.70 38.35
CA TYR A 193 3.86 35.05 37.44
C TYR A 193 5.10 34.25 37.83
N ASP A 194 5.31 33.13 37.13
CA ASP A 194 6.63 32.56 36.87
C ASP A 194 6.50 31.61 35.67
N GLU A 195 6.43 32.23 34.48
CA GLU A 195 6.57 31.58 33.19
C GLU A 195 8.05 31.66 32.75
N TYR A 196 8.72 30.49 32.78
CA TYR A 196 9.89 30.07 32.00
C TYR A 196 11.20 30.89 32.00
N ASN A 197 12.26 30.26 32.52
CA ASN A 197 13.58 30.17 31.88
C ASN A 197 14.12 28.74 32.02
#